data_AF-A0AAD4QGA7-F1
#
_entry.id   AF-A0AAD4QGA7-F1
#
_cell.length_a   1.000
_cell.length_b   1.000
_cell.length_c   1.000
_cell.angle_alpha   90.00
_cell.angle_beta   90.00
_cell.angle_gamma   90.00
#
_symmetry.space_group_name_H-M   'P 1'
#
loop_
_entity.id
_entity.type
_entity.pdbx_description
1 polymer ?
#
loop_
_entity_poly.entity_id
_entity_poly.type
_entity_poly.pdbx_seq_one_letter_code
_entity_poly.pdbx_strand_id
1 'polypeptide(L)'
;MAQVCDQFSPFLFRVNNLHINTTQLSGGPGQNNLDGEQWLELVRSFGGAKDFCVDGKLVTDILRALGPADGEHITDETVLPALHNIRVQPMSIDVPLWDAAQPFLASRRLSDRPVELQFLCHICNTTFSFTEQQEFKTHLTDEHDYRIVCSYCSDFEWSGYNDLFPEHLESKHPEVAHNEESFDTYFGLFTPSQLGSLLSRHSFLCAPNEIPASPNDTTSSLAPSLSFEFPNDA
;
A
#
# COMPACT_ATOMS: atom_id res chain seq x y z
N MET A 1 8.78 -15.15 12.27
CA MET A 1 7.99 -15.45 11.06
C MET A 1 8.82 -16.19 10.01
N ALA A 2 10.05 -15.75 9.75
CA ALA A 2 10.99 -16.40 8.83
C ALA A 2 11.10 -17.93 8.99
N GLN A 3 11.24 -18.43 10.22
CA GLN A 3 11.32 -19.88 10.48
C GLN A 3 10.09 -20.69 10.01
N VAL A 4 8.90 -20.07 9.96
CA VAL A 4 7.70 -20.70 9.42
C VAL A 4 7.75 -20.68 7.90
N CYS A 5 8.16 -19.56 7.30
CA CYS A 5 8.31 -19.42 5.85
C CYS A 5 9.32 -20.44 5.27
N ASP A 6 10.42 -20.72 5.98
CA ASP A 6 11.43 -21.69 5.56
C ASP A 6 10.84 -23.10 5.41
N GLN A 7 9.98 -23.52 6.33
CA GLN A 7 9.32 -24.83 6.28
C GLN A 7 8.39 -24.97 5.07
N PHE A 8 7.82 -23.86 4.60
CA PHE A 8 6.92 -23.82 3.47
C PHE A 8 7.58 -23.35 2.17
N SER A 9 8.88 -23.06 2.15
CA SER A 9 9.60 -22.50 1.00
C SER A 9 9.28 -23.18 -0.35
N PRO A 10 9.23 -24.54 -0.47
CA PRO A 10 8.87 -25.20 -1.73
C PRO A 10 7.46 -24.85 -2.25
N PHE A 11 6.54 -24.54 -1.34
CA PHE A 11 5.18 -24.13 -1.66
C PHE A 11 5.10 -22.62 -1.91
N LEU A 12 5.81 -21.81 -1.12
CA LEU A 12 5.83 -20.35 -1.26
C LEU A 12 6.46 -19.93 -2.60
N PHE A 13 7.40 -20.71 -3.13
CA PHE A 13 7.95 -20.50 -4.47
C PHE A 13 6.93 -20.67 -5.61
N ARG A 14 5.74 -21.24 -5.34
CA ARG A 14 4.66 -21.38 -6.33
C ARG A 14 3.62 -20.27 -6.24
N VAL A 15 3.74 -19.37 -5.25
CA VAL A 15 2.84 -18.23 -5.11
C VAL A 15 3.15 -17.26 -6.23
N ASN A 16 2.16 -17.02 -7.10
CA ASN A 16 2.31 -16.06 -8.19
C ASN A 16 1.98 -14.63 -7.74
N ASN A 17 1.00 -14.48 -6.84
CA ASN A 17 0.53 -13.21 -6.34
C ASN A 17 0.74 -13.17 -4.82
N LEU A 18 1.62 -12.29 -4.36
CA LEU A 18 1.86 -12.03 -2.96
C LEU A 18 1.09 -10.78 -2.55
N HIS A 19 0.23 -10.91 -1.54
CA HIS A 19 -0.52 -9.77 -0.98
C HIS A 19 -0.13 -9.59 0.50
N ILE A 20 0.39 -8.41 0.82
CA ILE A 20 0.75 -8.01 2.19
C ILE A 20 -0.13 -6.84 2.59
N ASN A 21 -1.03 -7.09 3.54
CA ASN A 21 -1.96 -6.10 4.08
C ASN A 21 -1.62 -5.71 5.51
N THR A 22 -1.91 -4.46 5.87
CA THR A 22 -2.01 -4.11 7.28
C THR A 22 -3.40 -4.47 7.80
N THR A 23 -3.49 -5.50 8.63
CA THR A 23 -4.68 -5.67 9.48
C THR A 23 -4.72 -4.47 10.43
N GLN A 24 -5.92 -3.91 10.64
CA GLN A 24 -6.14 -2.68 11.42
C GLN A 24 -5.24 -2.64 12.66
N LEU A 25 -4.31 -1.69 12.63
CA LEU A 25 -3.44 -1.36 13.72
C LEU A 25 -4.29 -0.90 14.91
N SER A 26 -4.53 -1.80 15.86
CA SER A 26 -4.98 -1.38 17.18
C SER A 26 -3.89 -0.42 17.70
N GLY A 27 -4.28 0.82 18.01
CA GLY A 27 -3.41 1.99 18.19
C GLY A 27 -2.49 1.95 19.41
N GLY A 28 -1.81 0.82 19.65
CA GLY A 28 -0.77 0.68 20.65
C GLY A 28 0.55 1.28 20.15
N PRO A 29 1.21 2.13 20.96
CA PRO A 29 2.56 2.62 20.68
C PRO A 29 3.55 1.46 20.87
N GLY A 30 3.72 0.65 19.83
CA GLY A 30 4.57 -0.54 19.82
C GLY A 30 4.37 -1.41 18.59
N GLN A 31 3.93 -0.81 17.48
CA GLN A 31 3.58 -1.52 16.26
C GLN A 31 4.76 -2.26 15.67
N ASN A 32 4.47 -3.44 15.13
CA ASN A 32 5.32 -4.45 14.52
C ASN A 32 6.31 -3.85 13.50
N ASN A 33 7.35 -3.20 14.02
CA ASN A 33 8.37 -2.54 13.23
C ASN A 33 9.35 -3.61 12.80
N LEU A 34 8.94 -4.39 11.79
CA LEU A 34 9.88 -5.28 11.13
C LEU A 34 10.99 -4.41 10.57
N ASP A 35 12.22 -4.70 10.97
CA ASP A 35 13.37 -4.01 10.41
C ASP A 35 13.54 -4.38 8.92
N GLY A 36 14.43 -3.66 8.23
CA GLY A 36 14.66 -3.90 6.81
C GLY A 36 15.12 -5.33 6.49
N GLU A 37 15.88 -5.96 7.37
CA GLU A 37 16.38 -7.33 7.18
C GLU A 37 15.24 -8.34 7.29
N GLN A 38 14.33 -8.14 8.24
CA GLN A 38 13.16 -8.98 8.44
C GLN A 38 12.17 -8.90 7.27
N TRP A 39 11.94 -7.70 6.73
CA TRP A 39 11.16 -7.55 5.51
C TRP A 39 11.80 -8.28 4.33
N LEU A 40 13.11 -8.13 4.18
CA LEU A 40 13.86 -8.75 3.10
C LEU A 40 13.81 -10.28 3.19
N GLU A 41 14.01 -10.85 4.37
CA GLU A 41 13.92 -12.29 4.63
C GLU A 41 12.52 -12.84 4.33
N LEU A 42 11.47 -12.13 4.78
CA LEU A 42 10.09 -12.49 4.48
C LEU A 42 9.86 -12.51 2.97
N VAL A 43 10.23 -11.44 2.26
CA VAL A 43 9.97 -11.29 0.83
C VAL A 43 10.78 -12.31 0.01
N ARG A 44 12.03 -12.63 0.39
CA ARG A 44 12.84 -13.67 -0.26
C ARG A 44 12.19 -15.05 -0.25
N SER A 45 11.40 -15.36 0.78
CA SER A 45 10.66 -16.62 0.86
C SER A 45 9.65 -16.80 -0.29
N PHE A 46 9.30 -15.73 -1.00
CA PHE A 46 8.37 -15.71 -2.14
C PHE A 46 9.08 -15.49 -3.47
N GLY A 47 10.25 -16.10 -3.68
CA GLY A 47 11.05 -15.91 -4.91
C GLY A 47 10.33 -16.20 -6.24
N GLY A 48 9.20 -16.92 -6.23
CA GLY A 48 8.36 -17.17 -7.40
C GLY A 48 7.25 -16.16 -7.65
N ALA A 49 7.03 -15.20 -6.75
CA ALA A 49 5.99 -14.18 -6.89
C ALA A 49 6.29 -13.25 -8.08
N LYS A 50 5.27 -13.06 -8.91
CA LYS A 50 5.28 -12.21 -10.11
C LYS A 50 4.61 -10.88 -9.87
N ASP A 51 3.54 -10.90 -9.07
CA ASP A 51 2.78 -9.73 -8.66
C ASP A 51 2.89 -9.59 -7.15
N PHE A 52 3.28 -8.39 -6.71
CA PHE A 52 3.43 -8.06 -5.31
C PHE A 52 2.52 -6.89 -4.95
N CYS A 53 1.43 -7.16 -4.25
CA CYS A 53 0.49 -6.17 -3.77
C CYS A 53 0.84 -5.81 -2.32
N VAL A 54 1.01 -4.51 -2.07
CA VAL A 54 1.43 -3.99 -0.77
C VAL A 54 0.53 -2.84 -0.34
N ASP A 55 0.10 -2.90 0.92
CA ASP A 55 -0.61 -1.83 1.61
C ASP A 55 0.23 -0.54 1.64
N GLY A 56 -0.41 0.60 1.36
CA GLY A 56 0.23 1.90 1.31
C GLY A 56 0.98 2.31 2.57
N LYS A 57 0.70 1.72 3.74
CA LYS A 57 1.48 2.00 4.97
C LYS A 57 2.83 1.30 5.02
N LEU A 58 2.94 0.12 4.40
CA LEU A 58 4.14 -0.72 4.47
C LEU A 58 5.06 -0.54 3.26
N VAL A 59 4.52 0.02 2.18
CA VAL A 59 5.20 0.10 0.89
C VAL A 59 6.56 0.78 1.00
N THR A 60 6.69 1.87 1.74
CA THR A 60 7.94 2.62 1.85
C THR A 60 9.00 1.80 2.58
N ASP A 61 8.64 1.13 3.68
CA ASP A 61 9.57 0.31 4.46
C ASP A 61 9.99 -0.94 3.69
N ILE A 62 9.05 -1.59 3.00
CA ILE A 62 9.33 -2.75 2.15
C ILE A 62 10.20 -2.35 0.96
N LEU A 63 9.89 -1.27 0.25
CA LEU A 63 10.71 -0.81 -0.88
C LEU A 63 12.12 -0.41 -0.45
N ARG A 64 12.25 0.23 0.72
CA ARG A 64 13.56 0.54 1.31
C ARG A 64 14.33 -0.75 1.63
N ALA A 65 13.67 -1.76 2.19
CA ALA A 65 14.26 -3.06 2.48
C ALA A 65 14.67 -3.84 1.20
N LEU A 66 13.94 -3.64 0.11
CA LEU A 66 14.27 -4.19 -1.21
C LEU A 66 15.43 -3.46 -1.90
N GLY A 67 15.75 -2.24 -1.44
CA GLY A 67 16.90 -1.48 -1.91
C GLY A 67 18.21 -2.20 -1.60
N PRO A 68 19.27 -1.96 -2.40
CA PRO A 68 20.60 -2.45 -2.09
C PRO A 68 21.06 -1.88 -0.74
N ALA A 69 21.62 -2.73 0.13
CA ALA A 69 22.27 -2.27 1.35
C ALA A 69 23.51 -1.44 0.97
N ASP A 70 23.62 -0.23 1.51
CA ASP A 70 24.72 0.68 1.24
C ASP A 70 26.06 0.05 1.67
N GLY A 71 26.77 -0.58 0.74
CA GLY A 71 28.19 -0.89 0.92
C GLY A 71 28.60 -2.36 0.86
N GLU A 72 27.74 -3.32 0.54
CA GLU A 72 28.16 -4.72 0.45
C GLU A 72 28.14 -5.26 -0.99
N HIS A 73 29.24 -5.92 -1.35
CA HIS A 73 29.52 -6.42 -2.69
C HIS A 73 28.39 -7.32 -3.19
N ILE A 74 27.90 -6.95 -4.38
CA ILE A 74 26.91 -7.62 -5.23
C ILE A 74 27.26 -9.10 -5.39
N THR A 75 26.84 -9.95 -4.47
CA THR A 75 26.52 -11.33 -4.83
C THR A 75 25.18 -11.28 -5.54
N ASP A 76 25.12 -11.86 -6.74
CA ASP A 76 24.03 -11.91 -7.73
C ASP A 76 22.65 -12.39 -7.24
N GLU A 77 22.41 -12.41 -5.93
CA GLU A 77 21.14 -12.84 -5.35
C GLU A 77 20.08 -11.76 -5.53
N THR A 78 19.50 -11.73 -6.73
CA THR A 78 18.35 -10.89 -7.06
C THR A 78 17.22 -11.21 -6.10
N VAL A 79 16.88 -10.25 -5.24
CA VAL A 79 15.68 -10.31 -4.41
C VAL A 79 14.46 -10.37 -5.34
N LEU A 80 13.65 -11.41 -5.19
CA LEU A 80 12.50 -11.73 -6.04
C LEU A 80 12.85 -11.83 -7.55
N PRO A 81 13.48 -12.93 -8.00
CA PRO A 81 13.86 -13.08 -9.40
C PRO A 81 12.67 -13.03 -10.37
N ALA A 82 11.50 -13.53 -9.95
CA ALA A 82 10.28 -13.61 -10.77
C ALA A 82 9.41 -12.35 -10.76
N LEU A 83 9.73 -11.33 -9.95
CA LEU A 83 8.87 -10.15 -9.79
C LEU A 83 8.80 -9.32 -11.08
N HIS A 84 7.58 -8.98 -11.46
CA HIS A 84 7.26 -8.14 -12.62
C HIS A 84 6.48 -6.89 -12.22
N ASN A 85 5.56 -7.01 -11.27
CA ASN A 85 4.69 -5.89 -10.88
C ASN A 85 4.71 -5.70 -9.37
N ILE A 86 4.88 -4.45 -8.94
CA ILE A 86 4.57 -4.01 -7.57
C ILE A 86 3.32 -3.15 -7.66
N ARG A 87 2.25 -3.58 -6.99
CA ARG A 87 0.98 -2.86 -6.92
C ARG A 87 0.85 -2.28 -5.54
N VAL A 88 0.82 -0.95 -5.48
CA VAL A 88 0.64 -0.22 -4.24
C VAL A 88 -0.82 0.13 -4.13
N GLN A 89 -1.41 -0.10 -2.97
CA GLN A 89 -2.70 0.47 -2.65
C GLN A 89 -2.46 1.84 -1.99
N PRO A 90 -2.48 2.94 -2.76
CA PRO A 90 -2.09 4.24 -2.22
C PRO A 90 -3.09 4.68 -1.15
N MET A 91 -2.57 4.90 0.05
CA MET A 91 -3.29 5.62 1.11
C MET A 91 -2.88 7.10 1.11
N SER A 92 -1.61 7.38 0.78
CA SER A 92 -1.11 8.68 0.37
C SER A 92 -0.15 8.47 -0.81
N ILE A 93 -0.13 9.39 -1.77
CA ILE A 93 0.86 9.37 -2.87
C ILE A 93 1.89 10.44 -2.58
N ASP A 94 2.70 10.17 -1.55
CA ASP A 94 3.73 11.11 -1.11
C ASP A 94 5.04 10.88 -1.88
N VAL A 95 5.80 11.96 -2.06
CA VAL A 95 7.17 11.97 -2.62
C VAL A 95 8.09 10.88 -2.05
N PRO A 96 8.05 10.51 -0.75
CA PRO A 96 8.90 9.47 -0.17
C PRO A 96 8.75 8.09 -0.81
N LEU A 97 7.60 7.79 -1.43
CA LEU A 97 7.38 6.49 -2.08
C LEU A 97 8.32 6.29 -3.27
N TRP A 98 8.46 7.33 -4.10
CA TRP A 98 9.30 7.24 -5.30
C TRP A 98 10.78 7.14 -4.93
N ASP A 99 11.22 7.96 -3.99
CA ASP A 99 12.60 7.97 -3.51
C ASP A 99 12.98 6.61 -2.91
N ALA A 100 12.07 5.96 -2.19
CA ALA A 100 12.27 4.60 -1.68
C ALA A 100 12.26 3.53 -2.79
N ALA A 101 11.43 3.69 -3.82
CA ALA A 101 11.35 2.74 -4.93
C ALA A 101 12.57 2.80 -5.87
N GLN A 102 13.16 3.99 -6.06
CA GLN A 102 14.16 4.23 -7.10
C GLN A 102 15.35 3.26 -7.08
N PRO A 103 16.03 3.02 -5.94
CA PRO A 103 17.18 2.13 -5.90
C PRO A 103 16.85 0.71 -6.36
N PHE A 104 15.71 0.18 -5.91
CA PHE A 104 15.25 -1.15 -6.29
C PHE A 104 14.90 -1.23 -7.78
N LEU A 105 14.12 -0.27 -8.29
CA LEU A 105 13.74 -0.24 -9.70
C LEU A 105 14.94 -0.07 -10.63
N ALA A 106 15.92 0.75 -10.24
CA ALA A 106 17.17 0.93 -10.98
C ALA A 106 17.98 -0.38 -11.03
N SER A 107 18.13 -1.06 -9.90
CA SER A 107 18.81 -2.36 -9.82
C SER A 107 18.15 -3.40 -10.73
N ARG A 108 16.81 -3.49 -10.69
CA ARG A 108 16.03 -4.39 -11.57
C ARG A 108 16.23 -4.10 -13.05
N ARG A 109 16.27 -2.82 -13.45
CA ARG A 109 16.56 -2.40 -14.83
C ARG A 109 17.97 -2.80 -15.27
N LEU A 110 18.97 -2.64 -14.41
CA LEU A 110 20.36 -3.05 -14.71
C LEU A 110 20.51 -4.56 -14.88
N SER A 111 19.64 -5.35 -14.26
CA SER A 111 19.61 -6.82 -14.38
C SER A 111 18.78 -7.35 -15.58
N ASP A 112 18.34 -6.47 -16.48
CA ASP A 112 17.41 -6.78 -17.59
C ASP A 112 16.09 -7.44 -17.15
N ARG A 113 15.64 -7.14 -15.92
CA ARG A 113 14.38 -7.65 -15.35
C ARG A 113 13.56 -6.49 -14.78
N PRO A 114 13.05 -5.58 -15.63
CA PRO A 114 12.32 -4.42 -15.16
C PRO A 114 11.10 -4.83 -14.34
N VAL A 115 10.84 -4.06 -13.29
CA VAL A 115 9.63 -4.16 -12.47
C VAL A 115 8.80 -2.91 -12.71
N GLU A 116 7.50 -3.09 -12.94
CA GLU A 116 6.55 -1.99 -13.04
C GLU A 116 5.98 -1.68 -11.66
N LEU A 117 5.95 -0.40 -11.31
CA LEU A 117 5.24 0.10 -10.14
C LEU A 117 3.87 0.60 -10.60
N GLN A 118 2.81 0.12 -9.95
CA GLN A 118 1.43 0.42 -10.32
C GLN A 118 0.64 0.86 -9.09
N PHE A 119 -0.33 1.75 -9.29
CA PHE A 119 -1.35 2.08 -8.30
C PHE A 119 -2.55 1.14 -8.47
N LEU A 120 -3.07 0.65 -7.35
CA LEU A 120 -4.25 -0.18 -7.28
C LEU A 120 -5.40 0.59 -6.64
N CYS A 121 -6.50 0.77 -7.37
CA CYS A 121 -7.73 1.30 -6.80
C CYS A 121 -8.31 0.29 -5.82
N HIS A 122 -8.41 0.64 -4.54
CA HIS A 122 -8.92 -0.26 -3.52
C HIS A 122 -10.43 -0.51 -3.59
N ILE A 123 -11.16 0.29 -4.36
CA ILE A 123 -12.62 0.21 -4.49
C ILE A 123 -13.00 -0.76 -5.61
N CYS A 124 -12.37 -0.63 -6.78
CA CYS A 124 -12.69 -1.45 -7.96
C CYS A 124 -11.56 -2.34 -8.46
N ASN A 125 -10.39 -2.35 -7.80
CA ASN A 125 -9.18 -3.09 -8.20
C ASN A 125 -8.62 -2.74 -9.59
N THR A 126 -9.02 -1.59 -10.16
CA THR A 126 -8.40 -1.08 -11.40
C THR A 126 -6.96 -0.65 -11.11
N THR A 127 -6.05 -1.02 -12.02
CA THR A 127 -4.63 -0.70 -11.94
C THR A 127 -4.25 0.44 -12.86
N PHE A 128 -3.38 1.31 -12.40
CA PHE A 128 -2.85 2.46 -13.14
C PHE A 128 -1.33 2.42 -13.07
N SER A 129 -0.66 2.77 -14.17
CA SER A 129 0.80 2.86 -14.12
C SER A 129 1.21 3.98 -13.17
N PHE A 130 2.38 3.88 -12.53
CA PHE A 130 2.86 4.95 -11.65
C PHE A 130 2.98 6.31 -12.36
N THR A 131 3.26 6.30 -13.67
CA THR A 131 3.31 7.52 -14.49
C THR A 131 1.93 8.15 -14.73
N GLU A 132 0.85 7.41 -14.50
CA GLU A 132 -0.55 7.80 -14.69
C GLU A 132 -1.18 8.26 -13.37
N GLN A 133 -0.38 8.83 -12.46
CA GLN A 133 -0.85 9.31 -11.16
C GLN A 133 -2.06 10.25 -11.28
N GLN A 134 -2.08 11.13 -12.29
CA GLN A 134 -3.19 12.03 -12.53
C GLN A 134 -4.47 11.27 -12.94
N GLU A 135 -4.35 10.24 -13.79
CA GLU A 135 -5.48 9.44 -14.23
C GLU A 135 -6.05 8.59 -13.09
N PHE A 136 -5.18 8.02 -12.25
CA PHE A 136 -5.61 7.32 -11.04
C PHE A 136 -6.41 8.24 -10.11
N LYS A 137 -5.94 9.48 -9.90
CA LYS A 137 -6.64 10.46 -9.06
C LYS A 137 -7.98 10.90 -9.68
N THR A 138 -8.01 11.14 -10.99
CA THR A 138 -9.25 11.43 -11.73
C THR A 138 -10.22 10.26 -11.61
N HIS A 139 -9.76 9.02 -11.78
CA HIS A 139 -10.57 7.82 -11.62
C HIS A 139 -11.21 7.71 -10.24
N LEU A 140 -10.47 7.96 -9.16
CA LEU A 140 -11.04 7.97 -7.81
C LEU A 140 -12.16 9.00 -7.67
N THR A 141 -11.99 10.18 -8.27
CA THR A 141 -12.98 11.25 -8.20
C THR A 141 -14.22 10.93 -9.04
N ASP A 142 -14.03 10.52 -10.28
CA ASP A 142 -15.09 10.37 -11.27
C ASP A 142 -15.91 9.08 -11.08
N GLU A 143 -15.24 7.96 -10.77
CA GLU A 143 -15.88 6.64 -10.68
C GLU A 143 -16.33 6.27 -9.26
N HIS A 144 -15.75 6.90 -8.24
CA HIS A 144 -16.00 6.55 -6.85
C HIS A 144 -16.48 7.69 -5.97
N ASP A 145 -16.70 8.90 -6.53
CA ASP A 145 -17.02 10.12 -5.79
C ASP A 145 -16.11 10.23 -4.54
N TYR A 146 -14.82 9.91 -4.73
CA TYR A 146 -13.90 9.78 -3.61
C TYR A 146 -13.69 11.15 -2.98
N ARG A 147 -14.27 11.31 -1.78
CA ARG A 147 -14.18 12.52 -0.97
C ARG A 147 -13.25 12.31 0.18
N ILE A 148 -12.39 13.29 0.36
CA ILE A 148 -11.49 13.34 1.49
C ILE A 148 -12.23 14.15 2.56
N VAL A 149 -12.27 13.64 3.78
CA VAL A 149 -12.93 14.31 4.90
C VAL A 149 -11.86 14.86 5.83
N CYS A 150 -12.05 16.07 6.34
CA CYS A 150 -11.15 16.66 7.31
C CYS A 150 -11.14 15.78 8.54
N SER A 151 -9.97 15.30 8.89
CA SER A 151 -9.77 14.40 10.00
C SER A 151 -9.90 15.06 11.37
N TYR A 152 -9.79 16.38 11.45
CA TYR A 152 -9.87 17.15 12.69
C TYR A 152 -11.32 17.48 13.08
N CYS A 153 -12.18 17.86 12.13
CA CYS A 153 -13.59 18.17 12.41
C CYS A 153 -14.59 17.15 11.86
N SER A 154 -14.22 16.32 10.89
CA SER A 154 -15.13 15.43 10.14
C SER A 154 -16.31 16.12 9.41
N ASP A 155 -16.42 17.45 9.51
CA ASP A 155 -17.52 18.26 8.99
C ASP A 155 -17.20 18.92 7.64
N PHE A 156 -15.97 18.76 7.15
CA PHE A 156 -15.52 19.28 5.87
C PHE A 156 -15.16 18.13 4.95
N GLU A 157 -15.85 18.06 3.81
CA GLU A 157 -15.55 17.13 2.73
C GLU A 157 -15.04 17.92 1.54
N TRP A 158 -14.00 17.42 0.87
CA TRP A 158 -13.56 17.98 -0.40
C TRP A 158 -13.27 16.87 -1.40
N SER A 159 -13.52 17.21 -2.66
CA SER A 159 -13.18 16.40 -3.83
C SER A 159 -12.16 17.18 -4.65
N GLY A 160 -11.03 16.56 -4.99
CA GLY A 160 -10.06 17.13 -5.92
C GLY A 160 -9.06 18.14 -5.33
N TYR A 161 -8.49 18.97 -6.19
CA TYR A 161 -7.25 19.75 -6.00
C TYR A 161 -7.46 21.22 -5.61
N ASN A 162 -8.53 21.53 -4.88
CA ASN A 162 -8.79 22.93 -4.58
C ASN A 162 -8.08 23.31 -3.27
N ASP A 163 -7.57 24.54 -3.23
CA ASP A 163 -6.96 25.20 -2.06
C ASP A 163 -7.91 25.31 -0.84
N LEU A 164 -9.12 24.77 -0.97
CA LEU A 164 -10.15 24.71 0.05
C LEU A 164 -9.70 23.94 1.30
N PHE A 165 -8.80 22.95 1.20
CA PHE A 165 -8.33 22.23 2.38
C PHE A 165 -7.34 23.05 3.22
N PRO A 166 -6.27 23.66 2.66
CA PRO A 166 -5.47 24.65 3.37
C PRO A 166 -6.30 25.79 3.96
N GLU A 167 -7.21 26.39 3.19
CA GLU A 167 -8.12 27.44 3.69
C GLU A 167 -9.01 26.93 4.83
N HIS A 168 -9.50 25.69 4.73
CA HIS A 168 -10.27 25.04 5.79
C HIS A 168 -9.44 24.88 7.07
N LEU A 169 -8.20 24.41 6.97
CA LEU A 169 -7.31 24.27 8.12
C LEU A 169 -7.02 25.64 8.75
N GLU A 170 -6.67 26.65 7.96
CA GLU A 170 -6.44 28.01 8.47
C GLU A 170 -7.67 28.59 9.19
N SER A 171 -8.88 28.31 8.69
CA SER A 171 -10.12 28.83 9.26
C SER A 171 -10.63 28.06 10.47
N LYS A 172 -10.56 26.72 10.44
CA LYS A 172 -11.21 25.83 11.41
C LYS A 172 -10.24 25.15 12.37
N HIS A 173 -8.98 25.02 11.97
CA HIS A 173 -7.93 24.33 12.71
C HIS A 173 -6.60 25.12 12.68
N PRO A 174 -6.60 26.41 13.09
CA PRO A 174 -5.40 27.26 13.02
C PRO A 174 -4.22 26.71 13.84
N GLU A 175 -4.50 25.88 14.85
CA GLU A 175 -3.50 25.19 15.67
C GLU A 175 -2.62 24.18 14.89
N VAL A 176 -3.14 23.63 13.78
CA VAL A 176 -2.39 22.73 12.89
C VAL A 176 -2.01 23.38 11.57
N ALA A 177 -2.70 24.46 11.16
CA ALA A 177 -2.40 25.18 9.92
C ALA A 177 -0.99 25.79 9.86
N HIS A 178 -0.42 26.17 11.01
CA HIS A 178 0.88 26.86 11.08
C HIS A 178 2.07 25.96 11.43
N ASN A 179 1.85 24.69 11.78
CA ASN A 179 2.92 23.76 12.17
C ASN A 179 3.40 22.86 11.01
N GLU A 180 2.72 22.91 9.87
CA GLU A 180 3.07 22.15 8.67
C GLU A 180 3.91 23.08 7.76
N GLU A 181 5.17 23.31 8.13
CA GLU A 181 6.14 23.87 7.18
C GLU A 181 6.23 22.90 5.98
N SER A 182 5.52 23.24 4.90
CA SER A 182 5.57 22.68 3.54
C SER A 182 4.24 22.09 3.00
N PHE A 183 3.16 22.86 2.99
CA PHE A 183 1.99 22.50 2.16
C PHE A 183 2.30 22.42 0.66
N ASP A 184 3.40 23.03 0.19
CA ASP A 184 3.87 22.89 -1.19
C ASP A 184 4.50 21.52 -1.50
N THR A 185 4.88 20.74 -0.48
CA THR A 185 5.37 19.35 -0.64
C THR A 185 4.40 18.30 -0.08
N TYR A 186 3.30 18.74 0.56
CA TYR A 186 2.32 17.90 1.26
C TYR A 186 0.98 17.87 0.51
N PHE A 187 0.85 16.92 -0.42
CA PHE A 187 -0.44 16.26 -0.65
C PHE A 187 -0.56 14.97 0.20
N GLY A 188 0.08 14.99 1.39
CA GLY A 188 0.03 13.95 2.40
C GLY A 188 -1.31 13.94 3.09
N LEU A 189 -2.18 13.03 2.65
CA LEU A 189 -3.45 12.80 3.30
C LEU A 189 -3.29 11.71 4.36
N PHE A 190 -3.59 12.14 5.59
CA PHE A 190 -3.80 11.39 6.83
C PHE A 190 -2.55 10.96 7.61
N THR A 191 -2.48 11.43 8.84
CA THR A 191 -1.72 10.70 9.87
C THR A 191 -2.39 9.33 10.11
N PRO A 192 -1.65 8.28 10.52
CA PRO A 192 -2.19 6.93 10.69
C PRO A 192 -3.46 6.83 11.56
N SER A 193 -3.64 7.75 12.52
CA SER A 193 -4.82 7.84 13.39
C SER A 193 -6.08 8.34 12.66
N GLN A 194 -5.91 9.21 11.66
CA GLN A 194 -7.00 9.84 10.93
C GLN A 194 -7.60 8.91 9.87
N LEU A 195 -6.80 7.99 9.35
CA LEU A 195 -7.20 7.00 8.37
C LEU A 195 -8.08 5.88 8.97
N GLY A 196 -7.88 5.53 10.25
CA GLY A 196 -8.71 4.54 10.94
C GLY A 196 -10.19 4.94 10.99
N SER A 197 -10.46 6.25 11.07
CA SER A 197 -11.82 6.80 11.10
C SER A 197 -12.50 6.75 9.72
N LEU A 198 -11.75 6.89 8.64
CA LEU A 198 -12.26 6.90 7.26
C LEU A 198 -12.54 5.51 6.69
N LEU A 199 -11.63 4.56 6.90
CA LEU A 199 -11.85 3.17 6.50
C LEU A 199 -13.02 2.54 7.28
N SER A 200 -13.22 2.95 8.53
CA SER A 200 -14.38 2.57 9.32
C SER A 200 -15.69 3.12 8.75
N ARG A 201 -15.70 4.34 8.18
CA ARG A 201 -16.88 4.93 7.52
C ARG A 201 -17.17 4.30 6.16
N HIS A 202 -16.17 4.03 5.33
CA HIS A 202 -16.38 3.36 4.03
C HIS A 202 -16.94 1.93 4.22
N SER A 203 -16.43 1.20 5.21
CA SER A 203 -16.97 -0.12 5.60
C SER A 203 -18.42 -0.05 6.08
N PHE A 204 -18.84 1.07 6.67
CA PHE A 204 -20.21 1.30 7.13
C PHE A 204 -21.17 1.67 5.98
N LEU A 205 -20.67 2.35 4.95
CA LEU A 205 -21.45 2.75 3.77
C LEU A 205 -21.57 1.62 2.74
N CYS A 206 -20.61 0.69 2.70
CA CYS A 206 -20.62 -0.47 1.81
C CYS A 206 -21.28 -1.73 2.41
N ALA A 207 -21.91 -1.66 3.59
CA ALA A 207 -22.69 -2.78 4.10
C ALA A 207 -23.87 -3.06 3.13
N PRO A 208 -23.87 -4.18 2.39
CA PRO A 208 -24.97 -4.49 1.51
C PRO A 208 -26.18 -4.83 2.38
N ASN A 209 -27.34 -4.25 2.06
CA ASN A 209 -28.60 -4.81 2.57
C ASN A 209 -28.63 -6.29 2.18
N GLU A 210 -28.57 -7.17 3.18
CA GLU A 210 -28.62 -8.62 3.00
C GLU A 210 -29.89 -9.01 2.26
N ILE A 211 -29.76 -9.27 0.97
CA ILE A 211 -30.73 -10.08 0.22
C ILE A 211 -30.19 -11.51 0.29
N PRO A 212 -30.95 -12.48 0.82
CA PRO A 212 -30.47 -13.86 0.93
C PRO A 212 -30.26 -14.45 -0.47
N ALA A 213 -29.00 -14.78 -0.80
CA ALA A 213 -28.63 -15.41 -2.05
C ALA A 213 -28.87 -16.92 -2.00
N SER A 214 -29.58 -17.40 -3.03
CA SER A 214 -29.82 -18.79 -3.37
C SER A 214 -28.51 -19.53 -3.72
N PRO A 215 -28.37 -20.82 -3.37
CA PRO A 215 -27.20 -21.60 -3.75
C PRO A 215 -27.35 -22.10 -5.19
N ASN A 216 -26.34 -21.89 -6.03
CA ASN A 216 -25.90 -22.86 -7.04
C ASN A 216 -24.53 -22.47 -7.65
N ASP A 217 -23.64 -23.45 -7.59
CA ASP A 217 -22.33 -23.70 -8.20
C ASP A 217 -21.84 -22.84 -9.38
N THR A 218 -20.52 -22.58 -9.42
CA THR A 218 -19.59 -23.07 -10.47
C THR A 218 -18.13 -22.85 -10.04
N THR A 219 -17.34 -23.91 -10.07
CA THR A 219 -15.88 -23.94 -9.84
C THR A 219 -15.09 -23.23 -10.96
N SER A 220 -14.36 -22.18 -10.58
CA SER A 220 -13.26 -21.59 -11.39
C SER A 220 -11.91 -21.97 -10.78
N SER A 221 -11.04 -22.52 -11.61
CA SER A 221 -9.63 -22.82 -11.28
C SER A 221 -8.85 -21.51 -11.09
N LEU A 222 -8.83 -21.01 -9.86
CA LEU A 222 -8.01 -19.86 -9.45
C LEU A 222 -6.55 -20.29 -9.25
N ALA A 223 -5.62 -19.49 -9.75
CA ALA A 223 -4.21 -19.60 -9.39
C ALA A 223 -4.06 -19.46 -7.86
N PRO A 224 -3.04 -20.11 -7.25
CA PRO A 224 -2.81 -19.97 -5.82
C PRO A 224 -2.43 -18.51 -5.51
N SER A 225 -3.35 -17.84 -4.83
CA SER A 225 -3.13 -16.53 -4.20
C SER A 225 -3.00 -16.74 -2.70
N LEU A 226 -1.99 -16.15 -2.08
CA LEU A 226 -1.77 -16.25 -0.65
C LEU A 226 -1.73 -14.85 -0.05
N SER A 227 -2.57 -14.62 0.95
CA SER A 227 -2.62 -13.35 1.69
C SER A 227 -2.05 -13.60 3.07
N PHE A 228 -1.11 -12.77 3.50
CA PHE A 228 -0.62 -12.77 4.87
C PHE A 228 -1.34 -11.69 5.66
N GLU A 229 -1.89 -12.10 6.79
CA GLU A 229 -2.40 -11.22 7.82
C GLU A 229 -1.47 -11.35 9.03
N PHE A 230 -0.93 -10.22 9.50
CA PHE A 230 -0.11 -10.22 10.71
C PHE A 230 -1.04 -10.29 11.93
N PRO A 231 -0.90 -11.30 12.80
CA PRO A 231 -1.68 -11.37 14.03
C PRO A 231 -1.28 -10.23 14.99
N ASN A 232 -2.26 -9.69 15.70
CA ASN A 232 -2.02 -8.83 16.85
C ASN A 232 -1.58 -9.70 18.02
N ASP A 233 -0.39 -9.46 18.58
CA ASP A 233 0.08 -10.17 19.77
C ASP A 233 -0.83 -9.84 20.98
N ALA A 234 -1.15 -10.88 21.75
CA ALA A 234 -2.02 -10.88 22.93
C ALA A 234 -1.26 -10.62 24.23
#